data_AF-W4FHV8-F1
#
_entry.id   AF-W4FHV8-F1
#
_cell.length_a   1.000
_cell.length_b   1.000
_cell.length_c   1.000
_cell.angle_alpha   90.00
_cell.angle_beta   90.00
_cell.angle_gamma   90.00
#
_symmetry.space_group_name_H-M   'P 1'
#
loop_
_entity.id
_entity.type
_entity.pdbx_description
1 polymer ?
#
loop_
_entity_poly.entity_id
_entity_poly.type
_entity_poly.pdbx_seq_one_letter_code
_entity_poly.pdbx_strand_id
1 'polypeptide(L)'
;MSEHRVKAKEALVDRLQVKLQQVTDKDAAAKSRTRHVFRDIHMREPRRTSAADVKALELIAMYEHDRDKMAGEIRSLQSQVQELCCDVRDKENVLLRQSSNGLPKNREDAFVERLEAARLEQEQSARKLRQQEALIQDKVAKIDADLRASKQVVADLRDENANLHLEVQSRPSIRDYKATQRRVMLLERQLHDQQVAVTHANTLDDLRQYMGTAELIYRDKQNAKLHLNRLSTLPKEACLEVMQDICRQLDLTDVTMIGPSVAKLISVVHAVPRMEKFIRDVCACVQPSAAIEKVVPTLTKWKQNLDQLESLQAYAAQINAALMKRTYENVEDSHTTDPLSPKRALHVIDELVAFESHFLQERQMYSIAMTNVEKQPDVLVHKMIQHFRHLFGVKTMDGVFPKINEVFLFVNEMNNALASIKEALNLRKSSIVPCCLQTQRNLPAATTASVTSTLQDLRTALQQTPSTRPTNTSESYVVTSKSDVVGVAAVRQQHLTLTKLKQVLGAQSTDELVPRATRLMELLSLSSMQHP
;
A
#
# COMPACT_ATOMS: atom_id res chain seq x y z
N MET A 1 68.77 2.77 26.96
CA MET A 1 67.34 2.61 26.55
C MET A 1 66.38 3.65 27.19
N SER A 2 66.88 4.65 27.93
CA SER A 2 66.04 5.62 28.68
C SER A 2 65.93 7.00 28.03
N GLU A 3 66.98 7.53 27.39
CA GLU A 3 67.02 8.94 26.97
C GLU A 3 66.15 9.27 25.74
N HIS A 4 66.16 8.43 24.70
CA HIS A 4 65.32 8.65 23.51
C HIS A 4 63.82 8.54 23.81
N ARG A 5 63.43 7.68 24.77
CA ARG A 5 62.03 7.57 25.21
C ARG A 5 61.60 8.77 26.05
N VAL A 6 62.51 9.33 26.85
CA VAL A 6 62.26 10.57 27.62
C VAL A 6 62.13 11.76 26.67
N LYS A 7 63.07 11.95 25.74
CA LYS A 7 63.01 13.01 24.71
C LYS A 7 61.75 12.93 23.83
N ALA A 8 61.31 11.73 23.45
CA ALA A 8 60.06 11.55 22.70
C ALA A 8 58.80 11.91 23.53
N LYS A 9 58.83 11.63 24.85
CA LYS A 9 57.75 12.02 25.76
C LYS A 9 57.74 13.53 26.03
N GLU A 10 58.91 14.14 26.22
CA GLU A 10 59.06 15.61 26.37
C GLU A 10 58.52 16.32 25.13
N ALA A 11 58.93 15.90 23.92
CA ALA A 11 58.42 16.47 22.68
C ALA A 11 56.90 16.28 22.50
N LEU A 12 56.32 15.19 23.03
CA LEU A 12 54.87 14.97 23.02
C LEU A 12 54.17 15.88 24.04
N VAL A 13 54.74 16.06 25.23
CA VAL A 13 54.23 16.98 26.26
C VAL A 13 54.26 18.41 25.74
N ASP A 14 55.35 18.85 25.11
CA ASP A 14 55.45 20.19 24.52
C ASP A 14 54.39 20.39 23.41
N ARG A 15 54.18 19.38 22.55
CA ARG A 15 53.10 19.42 21.55
C ARG A 15 51.72 19.50 22.17
N LEU A 16 51.49 18.79 23.29
CA LEU A 16 50.23 18.85 24.00
C LEU A 16 50.04 20.20 24.70
N GLN A 17 51.08 20.77 25.30
CA GLN A 17 51.05 22.10 25.89
C GLN A 17 50.74 23.17 24.84
N VAL A 18 51.39 23.11 23.67
CA VAL A 18 51.10 24.03 22.56
C VAL A 18 49.66 23.87 22.07
N LYS A 19 49.16 22.64 21.92
CA LYS A 19 47.76 22.41 21.54
C LYS A 19 46.78 22.93 22.59
N LEU A 20 47.07 22.74 23.87
CA LEU A 20 46.23 23.22 24.96
C LEU A 20 46.21 24.75 24.98
N GLN A 21 47.37 25.39 24.82
CA GLN A 21 47.47 26.85 24.71
C GLN A 21 46.66 27.37 23.52
N GLN A 22 46.79 26.75 22.35
CA GLN A 22 46.01 27.11 21.16
C GLN A 22 44.50 26.97 21.39
N VAL A 23 44.03 25.93 22.10
CA VAL A 23 42.60 25.77 22.42
C VAL A 23 42.15 26.86 23.39
N THR A 24 42.98 27.18 24.38
CA THR A 24 42.68 28.22 25.38
C THR A 24 42.60 29.61 24.74
N ASP A 25 43.54 29.93 23.85
CA ASP A 25 43.56 31.18 23.09
C ASP A 25 42.35 31.29 22.15
N LYS A 26 41.98 30.18 21.50
CA LYS A 26 40.77 30.11 20.65
C LYS A 26 39.49 30.32 21.45
N ASP A 27 39.37 29.72 22.63
CA ASP A 27 38.21 29.89 23.51
C ASP A 27 38.13 31.32 24.07
N ALA A 28 39.26 31.92 24.44
CA ALA A 28 39.32 33.32 24.85
C ALA A 28 38.89 34.26 23.71
N ALA A 29 39.37 34.01 22.48
CA ALA A 29 38.97 34.76 21.30
C ALA A 29 37.47 34.58 20.98
N ALA A 30 36.93 33.38 21.10
CA ALA A 30 35.51 33.10 20.90
C ALA A 30 34.64 33.86 21.91
N LYS A 31 34.99 33.80 23.21
CA LYS A 31 34.31 34.55 24.27
C LYS A 31 34.38 36.07 24.05
N SER A 32 35.51 36.57 23.54
CA SER A 32 35.65 37.98 23.17
C SER A 32 34.71 38.37 22.02
N ARG A 33 34.63 37.54 20.97
CA ARG A 33 33.68 37.73 19.85
C ARG A 33 32.23 37.70 20.31
N THR A 34 31.83 36.72 21.12
CA THR A 34 30.48 36.64 21.68
C THR A 34 30.12 37.89 22.49
N ARG A 35 31.05 38.42 23.29
CA ARG A 35 30.84 39.67 24.04
C ARG A 35 30.72 40.88 23.12
N HIS A 36 31.50 40.93 22.05
CA HIS A 36 31.41 42.00 21.06
C HIS A 36 30.05 41.99 20.37
N VAL A 37 29.58 40.83 19.90
CA VAL A 37 28.26 40.69 19.27
C VAL A 37 27.14 41.02 20.25
N PHE A 38 27.26 40.61 21.52
CA PHE A 38 26.32 41.01 22.56
C PHE A 38 26.28 42.54 22.73
N ARG A 39 27.44 43.19 22.74
CA ARG A 39 27.54 44.65 22.84
C ARG A 39 26.93 45.33 21.61
N ASP A 40 27.13 44.79 20.42
CA ASP A 40 26.58 45.37 19.19
C ASP A 40 25.05 45.25 19.14
N ILE A 41 24.49 44.15 19.65
CA ILE A 41 23.03 43.93 19.68
C ILE A 41 22.35 44.72 20.81
N HIS A 42 22.93 44.69 22.01
CA HIS A 42 22.30 45.26 23.21
C HIS A 42 22.84 46.63 23.61
N MET A 43 23.83 47.16 22.89
CA MET A 43 24.48 48.47 23.11
C MET A 43 24.96 48.68 24.54
N ARG A 44 25.32 47.60 25.24
CA ARG A 44 25.80 47.59 26.63
C ARG A 44 26.67 46.37 26.93
N GLU A 45 27.43 46.41 28.02
CA GLU A 45 28.19 45.25 28.52
C GLU A 45 27.28 44.20 29.21
N PRO A 46 27.56 42.90 29.04
CA PRO A 46 26.80 41.83 29.70
C PRO A 46 27.09 41.80 31.20
N ARG A 47 26.04 41.75 32.02
CA ARG A 47 26.17 41.66 33.48
C ARG A 47 26.21 40.20 33.93
N ARG A 48 27.30 39.79 34.59
CA ARG A 48 27.49 38.41 35.08
C ARG A 48 26.42 37.96 36.10
N THR A 49 25.76 38.91 36.76
CA THR A 49 24.71 38.64 37.76
C THR A 49 23.31 38.53 37.14
N SER A 50 23.13 38.87 35.86
CA SER A 50 21.84 38.79 35.19
C SER A 50 21.71 37.46 34.46
N ALA A 51 20.77 36.62 34.90
CA ALA A 51 20.47 35.35 34.24
C ALA A 51 20.03 35.54 32.76
N ALA A 52 19.41 36.67 32.44
CA ALA A 52 19.00 36.98 31.06
C ALA A 52 20.21 37.31 30.16
N ASP A 53 21.18 38.09 30.65
CA ASP A 53 22.39 38.43 29.90
C ASP A 53 23.27 37.18 29.70
N VAL A 54 23.33 36.27 30.68
CA VAL A 54 24.04 34.98 30.55
C VAL A 54 23.40 34.10 29.48
N LYS A 55 22.07 33.95 29.48
CA LYS A 55 21.35 33.19 28.44
C LYS A 55 21.54 33.78 27.04
N ALA A 56 21.52 35.11 26.92
CA ALA A 56 21.75 35.78 25.65
C ALA A 56 23.19 35.56 25.13
N LEU A 57 24.20 35.59 26.01
CA LEU A 57 25.57 35.23 25.62
C LEU A 57 25.70 33.78 25.17
N GLU A 58 25.01 32.84 25.82
CA GLU A 58 24.99 31.42 25.40
C GLU A 58 24.35 31.27 24.01
N LEU A 59 23.20 31.91 23.76
CA LEU A 59 22.55 31.88 22.45
C LEU A 59 23.45 32.47 21.35
N ILE A 60 24.08 33.63 21.61
CA ILE A 60 25.01 34.25 20.67
C ILE A 60 26.21 33.32 20.43
N ALA A 61 26.76 32.68 21.47
CA ALA A 61 27.88 31.75 21.31
C ALA A 61 27.51 30.55 20.43
N MET A 62 26.30 30.01 20.55
CA MET A 62 25.81 28.92 19.69
C MET A 62 25.71 29.37 18.23
N TYR A 63 25.07 30.51 17.95
CA TYR A 63 24.93 30.99 16.57
C TYR A 63 26.27 31.38 15.93
N GLU A 64 27.20 31.94 16.70
CA GLU A 64 28.55 32.22 16.25
C GLU A 64 29.33 30.94 15.92
N HIS A 65 29.17 29.88 16.72
CA HIS A 65 29.75 28.57 16.43
C HIS A 65 29.20 27.96 15.15
N ASP A 66 27.88 27.99 14.95
CA ASP A 66 27.24 27.47 13.74
C ASP A 66 27.65 28.27 12.50
N ARG A 67 27.80 29.60 12.63
CA ARG A 67 28.30 30.45 11.54
C ARG A 67 29.75 30.12 11.19
N ASP A 68 30.62 29.93 12.18
CA ASP A 68 32.02 29.53 11.97
C ASP A 68 32.12 28.15 11.31
N LYS A 69 31.24 27.21 11.69
CA LYS A 69 31.13 25.87 11.09
C LYS A 69 30.71 25.94 9.62
N MET A 70 29.61 26.64 9.31
CA MET A 70 29.13 26.81 7.93
C MET A 70 30.18 27.52 7.06
N ALA A 71 30.87 28.55 7.58
CA ALA A 71 31.96 29.20 6.86
C ALA A 71 33.15 28.26 6.61
N GLY A 72 33.43 27.32 7.52
CA GLY A 72 34.40 26.26 7.34
C GLY A 72 34.02 25.29 6.21
N GLU A 73 32.76 24.85 6.19
CA GLU A 73 32.23 23.97 5.14
C GLU A 73 32.28 24.63 3.76
N ILE A 74 31.87 25.90 3.65
CA ILE A 74 31.96 26.67 2.40
C ILE A 74 33.41 26.73 1.90
N ARG A 75 34.38 27.01 2.78
CA ARG A 75 35.80 27.03 2.40
C ARG A 75 36.30 25.65 1.94
N SER A 76 35.87 24.58 2.61
CA SER A 76 36.23 23.22 2.20
C SER A 76 35.67 22.88 0.82
N LEU A 77 34.40 23.20 0.59
CA LEU A 77 33.75 22.97 -0.71
C LEU A 77 34.41 23.79 -1.81
N GLN A 78 34.76 25.06 -1.55
CA GLN A 78 35.50 25.90 -2.51
C GLN A 78 36.87 25.29 -2.85
N SER A 79 37.60 24.77 -1.85
CA SER A 79 38.88 24.09 -2.08
C SER A 79 38.70 22.82 -2.91
N GLN A 80 37.67 22.01 -2.63
CA GLN A 80 37.38 20.79 -3.40
C GLN A 80 37.01 21.11 -4.85
N VAL A 81 36.19 22.13 -5.07
CA VAL A 81 35.86 22.59 -6.44
C VAL A 81 37.11 23.07 -7.16
N GLN A 82 38.00 23.81 -6.49
CA GLN A 82 39.26 24.25 -7.08
C GLN A 82 40.17 23.06 -7.44
N GLU A 83 40.29 22.06 -6.58
CA GLU A 83 41.05 20.84 -6.81
C GLU A 83 40.47 20.05 -8.00
N LEU A 84 39.16 19.85 -8.05
CA LEU A 84 38.46 19.23 -9.17
C LEU A 84 38.68 19.99 -10.48
N CYS A 85 38.66 21.33 -10.45
CA CYS A 85 38.96 22.14 -11.62
C CYS A 85 40.41 21.98 -12.11
N CYS A 86 41.38 21.83 -11.19
CA CYS A 86 42.76 21.51 -11.54
C CYS A 86 42.86 20.11 -12.15
N ASP A 87 42.22 19.10 -11.55
CA ASP A 87 42.21 17.72 -12.05
C ASP A 87 41.59 17.61 -13.45
N VAL A 88 40.49 18.32 -13.70
CA VAL A 88 39.85 18.36 -15.03
C VAL A 88 40.81 18.98 -16.03
N ARG A 89 41.45 20.10 -15.68
CA ARG A 89 42.42 20.76 -16.55
C ARG A 89 43.64 19.88 -16.85
N ASP A 90 44.13 19.15 -15.86
CA ASP A 90 45.25 18.23 -16.04
C ASP A 90 44.87 17.04 -16.93
N LYS A 91 43.65 16.51 -16.77
CA LYS A 91 43.11 15.47 -17.66
C LYS A 91 42.90 15.97 -19.09
N GLU A 92 42.38 17.19 -19.26
CA GLU A 92 42.25 17.84 -20.58
C GLU A 92 43.63 18.03 -21.24
N ASN A 93 44.63 18.47 -20.48
CA ASN A 93 46.01 18.60 -20.96
C ASN A 93 46.62 17.26 -21.36
N VAL A 94 46.33 16.17 -20.63
CA VAL A 94 46.75 14.82 -21.00
C VAL A 94 46.06 14.35 -22.28
N LEU A 95 44.75 14.58 -22.43
CA LEU A 95 44.00 14.23 -23.63
C LEU A 95 44.47 15.00 -24.87
N LEU A 96 44.82 16.28 -24.71
CA LEU A 96 45.42 17.11 -25.76
C LEU A 96 46.79 16.57 -26.20
N ARG A 97 47.62 16.15 -25.24
CA ARG A 97 48.92 15.51 -25.54
C ARG A 97 48.75 14.15 -26.23
N GLN A 98 47.77 13.36 -25.80
CA GLN A 98 47.45 12.06 -26.42
C GLN A 98 46.85 12.22 -27.83
N SER A 99 46.07 13.27 -28.08
CA SER A 99 45.56 13.57 -29.42
C SER A 99 46.65 14.05 -30.39
N SER A 100 47.75 14.62 -29.88
CA SER A 100 48.90 15.04 -30.71
C SER A 100 49.80 13.89 -31.17
N ASN A 101 49.77 12.75 -30.48
CA ASN A 101 50.49 11.52 -30.84
C ASN A 101 49.46 10.41 -31.12
N GLY A 102 49.01 10.29 -32.38
CA GLY A 102 48.07 9.26 -32.80
C GLY A 102 48.46 7.87 -32.28
N LEU A 103 47.49 7.15 -31.70
CA LEU A 103 47.71 5.80 -31.17
C LEU A 103 48.14 4.83 -32.29
N PRO A 104 49.17 4.00 -32.08
CA PRO A 104 49.50 2.94 -33.03
C PRO A 104 48.41 1.86 -33.02
N LYS A 105 47.86 1.56 -34.21
CA LYS A 105 46.76 0.61 -34.48
C LYS A 105 46.81 -0.71 -33.69
N ASN A 106 48.00 -1.27 -33.46
CA ASN A 106 48.16 -2.53 -32.71
C ASN A 106 47.71 -2.47 -31.23
N ARG A 107 47.55 -1.28 -30.65
CA ARG A 107 47.03 -1.12 -29.27
C ARG A 107 45.52 -0.96 -29.21
N GLU A 108 44.88 -0.54 -30.30
CA GLU A 108 43.42 -0.40 -30.39
C GLU A 108 42.79 -1.81 -30.42
N ASP A 109 43.34 -2.71 -31.24
CA ASP A 109 42.87 -4.10 -31.34
C ASP A 109 42.99 -4.86 -30.00
N ALA A 110 44.13 -4.73 -29.30
CA ALA A 110 44.35 -5.38 -28.01
C ALA A 110 43.48 -4.81 -26.87
N PHE A 111 43.03 -3.56 -26.98
CA PHE A 111 42.14 -2.93 -26.02
C PHE A 111 40.68 -3.36 -26.27
N VAL A 112 40.27 -3.45 -27.54
CA VAL A 112 38.95 -3.97 -27.94
C VAL A 112 38.80 -5.43 -27.52
N GLU A 113 39.80 -6.29 -27.74
CA GLU A 113 39.76 -7.70 -27.35
C GLU A 113 39.62 -7.88 -25.82
N ARG A 114 40.29 -7.05 -25.01
CA ARG A 114 40.15 -7.06 -23.54
C ARG A 114 38.77 -6.60 -23.08
N LEU A 115 38.18 -5.63 -23.76
CA LEU A 115 36.81 -5.17 -23.49
C LEU A 115 35.78 -6.25 -23.81
N GLU A 116 35.95 -6.96 -24.93
CA GLU A 116 35.08 -8.07 -25.30
C GLU A 116 35.20 -9.25 -24.33
N ALA A 117 36.42 -9.59 -23.90
CA ALA A 117 36.66 -10.61 -22.89
C ALA A 117 36.01 -10.23 -21.54
N ALA A 118 36.19 -8.99 -21.08
CA ALA A 118 35.57 -8.49 -19.86
C ALA A 118 34.04 -8.49 -19.94
N ARG A 119 33.47 -8.14 -21.11
CA ARG A 119 32.03 -8.19 -21.35
C ARG A 119 31.48 -9.61 -21.28
N LEU A 120 32.17 -10.59 -21.88
CA LEU A 120 31.78 -11.99 -21.84
C LEU A 120 31.87 -12.57 -20.42
N GLU A 121 32.91 -12.23 -19.66
CA GLU A 121 33.07 -12.65 -18.27
C GLU A 121 31.98 -12.03 -17.37
N GLN A 122 31.67 -10.75 -17.59
CA GLN A 122 30.56 -10.07 -16.91
C GLN A 122 29.21 -10.71 -17.25
N GLU A 123 28.98 -11.09 -18.50
CA GLU A 123 27.76 -11.76 -18.91
C GLU A 123 27.64 -13.16 -18.29
N GLN A 124 28.73 -13.92 -18.23
CA GLN A 124 28.75 -15.24 -17.61
C GLN A 124 28.51 -15.17 -16.09
N SER A 125 29.12 -14.18 -15.41
CA SER A 125 28.89 -13.97 -13.98
C SER A 125 27.45 -13.52 -13.69
N ALA A 126 26.88 -12.63 -14.52
CA ALA A 126 25.48 -12.23 -14.43
C ALA A 126 24.53 -13.43 -14.65
N ARG A 127 24.83 -14.32 -15.60
CA ARG A 127 24.03 -15.55 -15.83
C ARG A 127 24.07 -16.49 -14.62
N LYS A 128 25.25 -16.71 -14.01
CA LYS A 128 25.38 -17.53 -12.79
C LYS A 128 24.61 -16.93 -11.61
N LEU A 129 24.67 -15.60 -11.44
CA LEU A 129 23.91 -14.90 -10.41
C LEU A 129 22.40 -15.06 -10.62
N ARG A 130 21.90 -14.89 -11.85
CA ARG A 130 20.47 -15.10 -12.16
C ARG A 130 20.02 -16.53 -11.89
N GLN A 131 20.85 -17.53 -12.18
CA GLN A 131 20.54 -18.93 -11.85
C GLN A 131 20.46 -19.16 -10.35
N GLN A 132 21.39 -18.58 -9.57
CA GLN A 132 21.33 -18.67 -8.11
C GLN A 132 20.11 -17.93 -7.54
N GLU A 133 19.77 -16.77 -8.09
CA GLU A 133 18.59 -16.00 -7.71
C GLU A 133 17.30 -16.78 -7.97
N ALA A 134 17.17 -17.42 -9.13
CA ALA A 134 16.02 -18.27 -9.46
C ALA A 134 15.86 -19.43 -8.47
N LEU A 135 16.96 -20.12 -8.11
CA LEU A 135 16.94 -21.21 -7.13
C LEU A 135 16.54 -20.72 -5.72
N ILE A 136 16.93 -19.49 -5.36
CA ILE A 136 16.53 -18.89 -4.08
C ILE A 136 15.04 -18.53 -4.13
N GLN A 137 14.57 -17.94 -5.23
CA GLN A 137 13.15 -17.61 -5.43
C GLN A 137 12.27 -18.86 -5.35
N ASP A 138 12.65 -19.98 -5.96
CA ASP A 138 11.93 -21.25 -5.88
C ASP A 138 11.86 -21.78 -4.43
N LYS A 139 12.97 -21.69 -3.69
CA LYS A 139 13.01 -22.09 -2.27
C LYS A 139 12.12 -21.22 -1.40
N VAL A 140 12.13 -19.90 -1.62
CA VAL A 140 11.25 -18.96 -0.91
C VAL A 140 9.79 -19.25 -1.22
N ALA A 141 9.44 -19.45 -2.49
CA ALA A 141 8.08 -19.79 -2.90
C ALA A 141 7.58 -21.09 -2.25
N LYS A 142 8.45 -22.10 -2.12
CA LYS A 142 8.14 -23.34 -1.41
C LYS A 142 7.91 -23.11 0.09
N ILE A 143 8.78 -22.36 0.75
CA ILE A 143 8.62 -22.01 2.17
C ILE A 143 7.32 -21.24 2.39
N ASP A 144 6.96 -20.31 1.50
CA ASP A 144 5.72 -19.55 1.59
C ASP A 144 4.47 -20.42 1.36
N ALA A 145 4.57 -21.44 0.51
CA ALA A 145 3.50 -22.43 0.34
C ALA A 145 3.34 -23.29 1.61
N ASP A 146 4.45 -23.80 2.17
CA ASP A 146 4.44 -24.61 3.39
C ASP A 146 3.93 -23.79 4.60
N LEU A 147 4.32 -22.52 4.70
CA LEU A 147 3.85 -21.60 5.74
C LEU A 147 2.34 -21.34 5.62
N ARG A 148 1.82 -21.16 4.40
CA ARG A 148 0.38 -21.01 4.17
C ARG A 148 -0.38 -22.28 4.56
N ALA A 149 0.13 -23.46 4.16
CA ALA A 149 -0.48 -24.74 4.52
C ALA A 149 -0.50 -24.94 6.05
N SER A 150 0.62 -24.66 6.73
CA SER A 150 0.70 -24.75 8.20
C SER A 150 -0.27 -23.77 8.88
N LYS A 151 -0.39 -22.53 8.39
CA LYS A 151 -1.35 -21.55 8.91
C LYS A 151 -2.79 -22.01 8.74
N GLN A 152 -3.12 -22.65 7.62
CA GLN A 152 -4.45 -23.20 7.40
C GLN A 152 -4.76 -24.32 8.41
N VAL A 153 -3.84 -25.27 8.59
CA VAL A 153 -4.00 -26.35 9.58
C VAL A 153 -4.20 -25.79 10.99
N VAL A 154 -3.46 -24.74 11.36
CA VAL A 154 -3.64 -24.08 12.67
C VAL A 154 -5.00 -23.39 12.79
N ALA A 155 -5.53 -22.81 11.71
CA ALA A 155 -6.88 -22.24 11.72
C ALA A 155 -7.94 -23.33 11.89
N ASP A 156 -7.84 -24.42 11.12
CA ASP A 156 -8.77 -25.54 11.19
C ASP A 156 -8.79 -26.17 12.59
N LEU A 157 -7.61 -26.37 13.21
CA LEU A 157 -7.50 -26.89 14.58
C LEU A 157 -8.03 -25.92 15.65
N ARG A 158 -8.02 -24.60 15.39
CA ARG A 158 -8.62 -23.61 16.29
C ARG A 158 -10.13 -23.66 16.21
N ASP A 159 -10.68 -23.79 15.01
CA ASP A 159 -12.11 -23.93 14.80
C ASP A 159 -12.62 -25.25 15.41
N GLU A 160 -11.87 -26.34 15.26
CA GLU A 160 -12.17 -27.61 15.92
C GLU A 160 -12.13 -27.50 17.45
N ASN A 161 -11.11 -26.85 18.02
CA ASN A 161 -11.07 -26.61 19.47
C ASN A 161 -12.24 -25.75 19.95
N ALA A 162 -12.64 -24.73 19.19
CA ALA A 162 -13.81 -23.91 19.51
C ALA A 162 -15.10 -24.75 19.49
N ASN A 163 -15.26 -25.61 18.47
CA ASN A 163 -16.39 -26.53 18.36
C ASN A 163 -16.43 -27.53 19.52
N LEU A 164 -15.29 -28.15 19.87
CA LEU A 164 -15.19 -29.07 21.00
C LEU A 164 -15.51 -28.38 22.32
N HIS A 165 -15.09 -27.11 22.50
CA HIS A 165 -15.47 -26.33 23.67
C HIS A 165 -16.98 -26.10 23.76
N LEU A 166 -17.63 -25.73 22.65
CA LEU A 166 -19.08 -25.56 22.60
C LEU A 166 -19.80 -26.88 22.87
N GLU A 167 -19.29 -28.00 22.33
CA GLU A 167 -19.85 -29.32 22.60
C GLU A 167 -19.75 -29.67 24.08
N VAL A 168 -18.60 -29.46 24.71
CA VAL A 168 -18.40 -29.67 26.15
C VAL A 168 -19.33 -28.80 26.98
N GLN A 169 -19.54 -27.54 26.61
CA GLN A 169 -20.46 -26.64 27.30
C GLN A 169 -21.94 -27.03 27.12
N SER A 170 -22.30 -27.59 25.97
CA SER A 170 -23.67 -28.04 25.67
C SER A 170 -24.04 -29.35 26.36
N ARG A 171 -23.04 -30.16 26.76
CA ARG A 171 -23.29 -31.45 27.39
C ARG A 171 -23.99 -31.28 28.74
N PRO A 172 -25.06 -32.05 29.02
CA PRO A 172 -25.75 -32.01 30.29
C PRO A 172 -24.79 -32.27 31.45
N SER A 173 -24.91 -31.51 32.53
CA SER A 173 -24.07 -31.75 33.70
C SER A 173 -24.38 -33.12 34.30
N ILE A 174 -23.41 -33.70 35.02
CA ILE A 174 -23.62 -34.97 35.75
C ILE A 174 -24.82 -34.87 36.71
N ARG A 175 -25.09 -33.67 37.23
CA ARG A 175 -26.25 -33.41 38.08
C ARG A 175 -27.55 -33.54 37.29
N ASP A 176 -27.61 -32.96 36.09
CA ASP A 176 -28.79 -33.01 35.23
C ASP A 176 -29.04 -34.42 34.72
N TYR A 177 -27.98 -35.14 34.33
CA TYR A 177 -28.06 -36.55 33.94
C TYR A 177 -28.59 -37.43 35.07
N LYS A 178 -28.09 -37.25 36.30
CA LYS A 178 -28.62 -37.98 37.47
C LYS A 178 -30.06 -37.58 37.80
N ALA A 179 -30.46 -36.33 37.55
CA ALA A 179 -31.83 -35.88 37.74
C ALA A 179 -32.78 -36.50 36.72
N THR A 180 -32.42 -36.53 35.44
CA THR A 180 -33.19 -37.20 34.39
C THR A 180 -33.24 -38.71 34.61
N GLN A 181 -32.13 -39.35 34.97
CA GLN A 181 -32.10 -40.79 35.28
C GLN A 181 -33.05 -41.15 36.43
N ARG A 182 -33.08 -40.36 37.51
CA ARG A 182 -34.04 -40.56 38.62
C ARG A 182 -35.49 -40.38 38.16
N ARG A 183 -35.75 -39.39 37.29
CA ARG A 183 -37.09 -39.17 36.74
C ARG A 183 -37.54 -40.33 35.86
N VAL A 184 -36.64 -40.89 35.05
CA VAL A 184 -36.90 -42.09 34.24
C VAL A 184 -37.26 -43.27 35.14
N MET A 185 -36.46 -43.57 36.16
CA MET A 185 -36.77 -44.66 37.10
C MET A 185 -38.12 -44.48 37.80
N LEU A 186 -38.47 -43.25 38.19
CA LEU A 186 -39.77 -42.95 38.79
C LEU A 186 -40.93 -43.20 37.82
N LEU A 187 -40.79 -42.77 36.56
CA LEU A 187 -41.80 -42.98 35.52
C LEU A 187 -41.93 -44.45 35.14
N GLU A 188 -40.81 -45.18 35.06
CA GLU A 188 -40.80 -46.63 34.81
C GLU A 188 -41.51 -47.38 35.93
N ARG A 189 -41.27 -47.01 37.19
CA ARG A 189 -41.99 -47.57 38.33
C ARG A 189 -43.49 -47.25 38.26
N GLN A 190 -43.86 -46.01 37.95
CA GLN A 190 -45.27 -45.62 37.81
C GLN A 190 -45.96 -46.39 36.67
N LEU A 191 -45.28 -46.59 35.55
CA LEU A 191 -45.78 -47.40 34.44
C LEU A 191 -45.95 -48.86 34.84
N HIS A 192 -44.99 -49.42 35.57
CA HIS A 192 -45.08 -50.80 36.06
C HIS A 192 -46.26 -50.97 37.03
N ASP A 193 -46.41 -50.06 37.99
CA ASP A 193 -47.51 -50.07 38.96
C ASP A 193 -48.87 -49.95 38.25
N GLN A 194 -48.98 -49.10 37.23
CA GLN A 194 -50.18 -48.98 36.39
C GLN A 194 -50.44 -50.23 35.54
N GLN A 195 -49.41 -50.83 34.97
CA GLN A 195 -49.53 -52.04 34.16
C GLN A 195 -50.02 -53.21 35.02
N VAL A 196 -49.47 -53.37 36.23
CA VAL A 196 -49.90 -54.38 37.21
C VAL A 196 -51.37 -54.16 37.58
N ALA A 197 -51.78 -52.91 37.88
CA ALA A 197 -53.17 -52.58 38.19
C ALA A 197 -54.15 -52.93 37.05
N VAL A 198 -53.76 -52.70 35.79
CA VAL A 198 -54.59 -53.07 34.63
C VAL A 198 -54.65 -54.59 34.43
N THR A 199 -53.57 -55.33 34.70
CA THR A 199 -53.54 -56.80 34.53
C THR A 199 -54.29 -57.58 35.61
N HIS A 200 -54.34 -57.09 36.84
CA HIS A 200 -54.99 -57.80 37.96
C HIS A 200 -56.47 -57.49 38.12
N ALA A 201 -56.96 -56.42 37.54
CA ALA A 201 -58.34 -56.00 37.76
C ALA A 201 -59.30 -56.64 36.75
N ASN A 202 -60.06 -57.64 37.22
CA ASN A 202 -61.11 -58.30 36.44
C ASN A 202 -62.50 -57.70 36.70
N THR A 203 -62.65 -56.92 37.78
CA THR A 203 -63.87 -56.19 38.11
C THR A 203 -63.62 -54.69 38.32
N LEU A 204 -64.65 -53.87 38.11
CA LEU A 204 -64.58 -52.41 38.33
C LEU A 204 -64.24 -52.02 39.78
N ASP A 205 -64.49 -52.91 40.76
CA ASP A 205 -64.12 -52.68 42.16
C ASP A 205 -62.64 -53.00 42.44
N ASP A 206 -62.02 -53.92 41.71
CA ASP A 206 -60.57 -54.17 41.80
C ASP A 206 -59.77 -52.97 41.28
N LEU A 207 -60.24 -52.33 40.19
CA LEU A 207 -59.65 -51.07 39.68
C LEU A 207 -59.75 -49.92 40.70
N ARG A 208 -60.80 -49.90 41.52
CA ARG A 208 -61.00 -48.85 42.55
C ARG A 208 -60.01 -48.97 43.71
N GLN A 209 -59.47 -50.16 43.99
CA GLN A 209 -58.48 -50.37 45.05
C GLN A 209 -57.12 -49.72 44.73
N TYR A 210 -56.82 -49.53 43.43
CA TYR A 210 -55.60 -48.87 42.96
C TYR A 210 -55.76 -47.36 42.72
N MET A 211 -56.97 -46.81 42.94
CA MET A 211 -57.21 -45.36 42.89
C MET A 211 -56.96 -44.73 44.26
N GLY A 212 -56.38 -43.53 44.28
CA GLY A 212 -56.14 -42.81 45.53
C GLY A 212 -57.45 -42.39 46.21
N THR A 213 -57.46 -42.32 47.55
CA THR A 213 -58.63 -41.87 48.35
C THR A 213 -59.13 -40.49 47.91
N ALA A 214 -58.24 -39.58 47.51
CA ALA A 214 -58.62 -38.27 46.99
C ALA A 214 -59.37 -38.35 45.65
N GLU A 215 -59.01 -39.29 44.78
CA GLU A 215 -59.61 -39.49 43.47
C GLU A 215 -61.00 -40.15 43.60
N LEU A 216 -61.14 -41.11 44.52
CA LEU A 216 -62.42 -41.71 44.88
C LEU A 216 -63.40 -40.65 45.44
N ILE A 217 -62.93 -39.80 46.37
CA ILE A 217 -63.73 -38.69 46.91
C ILE A 217 -64.13 -37.70 45.81
N TYR A 218 -63.23 -37.39 44.88
CA TYR A 218 -63.53 -36.50 43.75
C TYR A 218 -64.62 -37.10 42.86
N ARG A 219 -64.50 -38.38 42.52
CA ARG A 219 -65.50 -39.11 41.72
C ARG A 219 -66.87 -39.15 42.41
N ASP A 220 -66.92 -39.41 43.71
CA ASP A 220 -68.17 -39.41 44.47
C ASP A 220 -68.83 -38.03 44.52
N LYS A 221 -68.04 -36.96 44.67
CA LYS A 221 -68.54 -35.58 44.55
C LYS A 221 -69.10 -35.29 43.16
N GLN A 222 -68.47 -35.77 42.09
CA GLN A 222 -68.98 -35.59 40.72
C GLN A 222 -70.27 -36.40 40.49
N ASN A 223 -70.32 -37.64 40.94
CA ASN A 223 -71.52 -38.48 40.86
C ASN A 223 -72.72 -37.83 41.56
N ALA A 224 -72.48 -37.24 42.74
CA ALA A 224 -73.49 -36.49 43.48
C ALA A 224 -73.91 -35.20 42.75
N LYS A 225 -72.95 -34.41 42.23
CA LYS A 225 -73.20 -33.17 41.49
C LYS A 225 -74.01 -33.40 40.22
N LEU A 226 -73.72 -34.48 39.50
CA LEU A 226 -74.39 -34.85 38.25
C LEU A 226 -75.65 -35.70 38.48
N HIS A 227 -76.01 -35.98 39.73
CA HIS A 227 -77.15 -36.82 40.12
C HIS A 227 -77.18 -38.19 39.43
N LEU A 228 -76.00 -38.79 39.24
CA LEU A 228 -75.85 -40.10 38.59
C LEU A 228 -76.45 -41.25 39.41
N ASN A 229 -76.89 -40.99 40.65
CA ASN A 229 -77.66 -41.90 41.49
C ASN A 229 -79.01 -42.30 40.88
N ARG A 230 -79.48 -41.62 39.83
CA ARG A 230 -80.69 -42.04 39.08
C ARG A 230 -80.40 -43.20 38.12
N LEU A 231 -79.13 -43.40 37.72
CA LEU A 231 -78.72 -44.54 36.89
C LEU A 231 -78.80 -45.88 37.63
N SER A 232 -78.70 -45.88 38.97
CA SER A 232 -78.90 -47.10 39.77
C SER A 232 -80.36 -47.48 39.97
N THR A 233 -81.31 -46.59 39.65
CA THR A 233 -82.76 -46.85 39.70
C THR A 233 -83.34 -47.34 38.36
N LEU A 234 -82.54 -47.31 37.29
CA LEU A 234 -82.94 -47.80 35.97
C LEU A 234 -82.75 -49.33 35.87
N PRO A 235 -83.65 -50.05 35.15
CA PRO A 235 -83.46 -51.46 34.85
C PRO A 235 -82.12 -51.69 34.15
N LYS A 236 -81.43 -52.78 34.50
CA LYS A 236 -80.09 -53.08 33.98
C LYS A 236 -80.08 -53.21 32.46
N GLU A 237 -81.19 -53.68 31.89
CA GLU A 237 -81.43 -53.84 30.45
C GLU A 237 -81.44 -52.49 29.73
N ALA A 238 -82.03 -51.45 30.33
CA ALA A 238 -82.06 -50.10 29.76
C ALA A 238 -80.66 -49.45 29.78
N CYS A 239 -79.88 -49.69 30.84
CA CYS A 239 -78.49 -49.23 30.92
C CYS A 239 -77.61 -49.93 29.87
N LEU A 240 -77.81 -51.22 29.64
CA LEU A 240 -77.08 -51.98 28.61
C LEU A 240 -77.39 -51.46 27.20
N GLU A 241 -78.65 -51.17 26.87
CA GLU A 241 -79.00 -50.57 25.57
C GLU A 241 -78.35 -49.19 25.38
N VAL A 242 -78.36 -48.33 26.40
CA VAL A 242 -77.67 -47.02 26.34
C VAL A 242 -76.16 -47.19 26.13
N MET A 243 -75.53 -48.17 26.78
CA MET A 243 -74.11 -48.45 26.61
C MET A 243 -73.79 -49.02 25.22
N GLN A 244 -74.66 -49.88 24.68
CA GLN A 244 -74.54 -50.38 23.31
C GLN A 244 -74.72 -49.26 22.28
N ASP A 245 -75.66 -48.35 22.49
CA ASP A 245 -75.84 -47.17 21.63
C ASP A 245 -74.60 -46.27 21.62
N ILE A 246 -73.98 -46.05 22.79
CA ILE A 246 -72.73 -45.28 22.88
C ILE A 246 -71.58 -46.02 22.16
N CYS A 247 -71.48 -47.34 22.29
CA CYS A 247 -70.53 -48.15 21.54
C CYS A 247 -70.75 -48.07 20.02
N ARG A 248 -72.00 -48.06 19.55
CA ARG A 248 -72.33 -47.86 18.12
C ARG A 248 -71.94 -46.47 17.62
N GLN A 249 -72.17 -45.43 18.43
CA GLN A 249 -71.85 -44.04 18.06
C GLN A 249 -70.35 -43.74 18.07
N LEU A 250 -69.59 -44.34 18.99
CA LEU A 250 -68.14 -44.16 19.10
C LEU A 250 -67.34 -45.22 18.31
N ASP A 251 -68.03 -46.17 17.66
CA ASP A 251 -67.45 -47.32 16.95
C ASP A 251 -66.48 -48.12 17.82
N LEU A 252 -66.94 -48.49 19.02
CA LEU A 252 -66.15 -49.20 20.03
C LEU A 252 -66.68 -50.61 20.25
N THR A 253 -65.79 -51.60 20.11
CA THR A 253 -66.08 -53.01 20.42
C THR A 253 -66.06 -53.31 21.92
N ASP A 254 -65.29 -52.54 22.69
CA ASP A 254 -65.14 -52.69 24.14
C ASP A 254 -65.71 -51.48 24.89
N VAL A 255 -66.63 -51.75 25.81
CA VAL A 255 -67.29 -50.77 26.68
C VAL A 255 -66.30 -50.03 27.59
N THR A 256 -65.22 -50.68 28.01
CA THR A 256 -64.20 -50.05 28.87
C THR A 256 -63.47 -48.90 28.17
N MET A 257 -63.49 -48.89 26.83
CA MET A 257 -62.86 -47.87 25.99
C MET A 257 -63.70 -46.61 25.79
N ILE A 258 -64.97 -46.60 26.25
CA ILE A 258 -65.83 -45.41 26.16
C ILE A 258 -65.20 -44.24 26.91
N GLY A 259 -64.74 -44.45 28.14
CA GLY A 259 -64.10 -43.41 28.97
C GLY A 259 -62.85 -42.80 28.32
N PRO A 260 -61.83 -43.61 27.97
CA PRO A 260 -60.64 -43.15 27.26
C PRO A 260 -60.93 -42.44 25.93
N SER A 261 -61.88 -42.94 25.15
CA SER A 261 -62.23 -42.36 23.84
C SER A 261 -62.89 -41.00 23.98
N VAL A 262 -63.83 -40.86 24.92
CA VAL A 262 -64.46 -39.57 25.25
C VAL A 262 -63.43 -38.60 25.83
N ALA A 263 -62.52 -39.05 26.69
CA ALA A 263 -61.44 -38.20 27.22
C ALA A 263 -60.50 -37.68 26.11
N LYS A 264 -60.18 -38.54 25.13
CA LYS A 264 -59.39 -38.15 23.94
C LYS A 264 -60.14 -37.12 23.08
N LEU A 265 -61.43 -37.31 22.84
CA LEU A 265 -62.27 -36.34 22.12
C LEU A 265 -62.31 -35.00 22.85
N ILE A 266 -62.51 -35.00 24.17
CA ILE A 266 -62.47 -33.81 25.01
C ILE A 266 -61.12 -33.11 24.88
N SER A 267 -60.01 -33.84 24.92
CA SER A 267 -58.65 -33.27 24.75
C SER A 267 -58.46 -32.61 23.39
N VAL A 268 -58.93 -33.25 22.31
CA VAL A 268 -58.89 -32.68 20.94
C VAL A 268 -59.71 -31.39 20.88
N VAL A 269 -60.93 -31.39 21.42
CA VAL A 269 -61.79 -30.20 21.46
C VAL A 269 -61.15 -29.05 22.24
N HIS A 270 -60.46 -29.32 23.36
CA HIS A 270 -59.71 -28.30 24.09
C HIS A 270 -58.47 -27.79 23.32
N ALA A 271 -57.93 -28.59 22.41
CA ALA A 271 -56.80 -28.19 21.56
C ALA A 271 -57.22 -27.38 20.33
N VAL A 272 -58.49 -27.47 19.89
CA VAL A 272 -59.02 -26.74 18.72
C VAL A 272 -58.77 -25.22 18.81
N PRO A 273 -59.06 -24.51 19.92
CA PRO A 273 -58.78 -23.07 20.01
C PRO A 273 -57.30 -22.71 19.87
N ARG A 274 -56.40 -23.58 20.33
CA ARG A 274 -54.95 -23.40 20.19
C ARG A 274 -54.50 -23.58 18.75
N MET A 275 -55.04 -24.60 18.08
CA MET A 275 -54.80 -24.84 16.66
C MET A 275 -55.35 -23.71 15.80
N GLU A 276 -56.54 -23.20 16.11
CA GLU A 276 -57.15 -22.07 15.41
C GLU A 276 -56.34 -20.78 15.60
N LYS A 277 -55.83 -20.53 16.82
CA LYS A 277 -54.90 -19.42 17.08
C LYS A 277 -53.61 -19.59 16.28
N PHE A 278 -53.01 -20.78 16.28
CA PHE A 278 -51.80 -21.06 15.51
C PHE A 278 -52.01 -20.85 14.01
N ILE A 279 -53.12 -21.33 13.45
CA ILE A 279 -53.48 -21.12 12.04
C ILE A 279 -53.62 -19.63 11.74
N ARG A 280 -54.30 -18.87 12.62
CA ARG A 280 -54.38 -17.41 12.49
C ARG A 280 -53.01 -16.74 12.50
N ASP A 281 -52.13 -17.15 13.42
CA ASP A 281 -50.77 -16.61 13.54
C ASP A 281 -49.93 -16.94 12.30
N VAL A 282 -50.01 -18.18 11.77
CA VAL A 282 -49.34 -18.59 10.54
C VAL A 282 -49.90 -17.85 9.32
N CYS A 283 -51.21 -17.72 9.20
CA CYS A 283 -51.85 -16.96 8.13
C CYS A 283 -51.48 -15.46 8.20
N ALA A 284 -51.33 -14.90 9.39
CA ALA A 284 -50.83 -13.53 9.57
C ALA A 284 -49.36 -13.38 9.16
N CYS A 285 -48.53 -14.40 9.37
CA CYS A 285 -47.14 -14.43 8.92
C CYS A 285 -47.00 -14.65 7.40
N VAL A 286 -47.91 -15.40 6.78
CA VAL A 286 -47.89 -15.75 5.35
C VAL A 286 -48.62 -14.72 4.49
N GLN A 287 -49.55 -13.93 5.06
CA GLN A 287 -50.00 -12.71 4.40
C GLN A 287 -48.77 -11.89 4.05
N PRO A 288 -48.56 -11.53 2.77
CA PRO A 288 -47.42 -10.71 2.39
C PRO A 288 -47.55 -9.44 3.22
N SER A 289 -46.65 -9.31 4.20
CA SER A 289 -46.59 -8.12 5.02
C SER A 289 -46.60 -6.94 4.06
N ALA A 290 -47.47 -5.95 4.28
CA ALA A 290 -47.50 -4.72 3.49
C ALA A 290 -46.11 -4.04 3.40
N ALA A 291 -45.13 -4.49 4.20
CA ALA A 291 -43.72 -4.17 4.05
C ALA A 291 -43.08 -4.72 2.76
N ILE A 292 -43.35 -5.96 2.34
CA ILE A 292 -42.75 -6.55 1.13
C ILE A 292 -43.25 -5.84 -0.12
N GLU A 293 -44.54 -5.50 -0.21
CA GLU A 293 -45.09 -4.69 -1.31
C GLU A 293 -44.47 -3.29 -1.38
N LYS A 294 -44.05 -2.71 -0.24
CA LYS A 294 -43.31 -1.42 -0.21
C LYS A 294 -41.83 -1.57 -0.61
N VAL A 295 -41.23 -2.73 -0.38
CA VAL A 295 -39.82 -3.00 -0.69
C VAL A 295 -39.62 -3.32 -2.18
N VAL A 296 -40.61 -3.93 -2.85
CA VAL A 296 -40.54 -4.28 -4.28
C VAL A 296 -40.26 -3.08 -5.20
N PRO A 297 -40.92 -1.91 -5.05
CA PRO A 297 -40.58 -0.70 -5.83
C PRO A 297 -39.15 -0.23 -5.56
N THR A 298 -38.68 -0.34 -4.32
CA THR A 298 -37.32 0.05 -3.93
C THR A 298 -36.28 -0.86 -4.58
N LEU A 299 -36.51 -2.18 -4.58
CA LEU A 299 -35.66 -3.15 -5.27
C LEU A 299 -35.68 -2.95 -6.79
N THR A 300 -36.83 -2.60 -7.36
CA THR A 300 -36.96 -2.29 -8.78
C THR A 300 -36.15 -1.04 -9.15
N LYS A 301 -36.20 0.00 -8.30
CA LYS A 301 -35.37 1.20 -8.45
C LYS A 301 -33.87 0.90 -8.31
N TRP A 302 -33.49 0.05 -7.37
CA TRP A 302 -32.08 -0.35 -7.22
C TRP A 302 -31.58 -1.14 -8.42
N LYS A 303 -32.40 -2.03 -8.98
CA LYS A 303 -32.09 -2.70 -10.24
C LYS A 303 -31.83 -1.69 -11.37
N GLN A 304 -32.73 -0.72 -11.55
CA GLN A 304 -32.55 0.33 -12.57
C GLN A 304 -31.27 1.15 -12.34
N ASN A 305 -30.93 1.46 -11.09
CA ASN A 305 -29.68 2.17 -10.76
C ASN A 305 -28.44 1.33 -11.08
N LEU A 306 -28.50 0.01 -10.87
CA LEU A 306 -27.40 -0.91 -11.22
C LEU A 306 -27.22 -0.98 -12.74
N ASP A 307 -28.31 -1.08 -13.51
CA ASP A 307 -28.27 -1.06 -14.97
C ASP A 307 -27.68 0.26 -15.51
N GLN A 308 -28.04 1.40 -14.89
CA GLN A 308 -27.45 2.70 -15.21
C GLN A 308 -25.95 2.75 -14.87
N LEU A 309 -25.54 2.18 -13.74
CA LEU A 309 -24.14 2.16 -13.32
C LEU A 309 -23.28 1.33 -14.29
N GLU A 310 -23.79 0.20 -14.78
CA GLU A 310 -23.14 -0.58 -15.83
C GLU A 310 -22.96 0.23 -17.12
N SER A 311 -23.99 0.97 -17.54
CA SER A 311 -23.91 1.84 -18.72
C SER A 311 -22.87 2.97 -18.57
N LEU A 312 -22.76 3.55 -17.37
CA LEU A 312 -21.78 4.60 -17.06
C LEU A 312 -20.35 4.05 -16.99
N GLN A 313 -20.17 2.83 -16.47
CA GLN A 313 -18.88 2.15 -16.49
C GLN A 313 -18.43 1.85 -17.92
N ALA A 314 -19.34 1.38 -18.78
CA ALA A 314 -19.06 1.16 -20.19
C ALA A 314 -18.68 2.46 -20.91
N TYR A 315 -19.40 3.56 -20.65
CA TYR A 315 -19.08 4.88 -21.19
C TYR A 315 -17.70 5.39 -20.72
N ALA A 316 -17.39 5.27 -19.43
CA ALA A 316 -16.08 5.64 -18.88
C ALA A 316 -14.94 4.80 -19.49
N ALA A 317 -15.16 3.50 -19.72
CA ALA A 317 -14.20 2.63 -20.38
C ALA A 317 -13.92 3.08 -21.84
N GLN A 318 -14.95 3.52 -22.56
CA GLN A 318 -14.78 4.08 -23.92
C GLN A 318 -13.97 5.38 -23.92
N ILE A 319 -14.23 6.29 -22.97
CA ILE A 319 -13.43 7.52 -22.82
C ILE A 319 -11.98 7.17 -22.50
N ASN A 320 -11.74 6.29 -21.53
CA ASN A 320 -10.39 5.85 -21.17
C ASN A 320 -9.67 5.19 -22.35
N ALA A 321 -10.36 4.37 -23.16
CA ALA A 321 -9.79 3.78 -24.37
C ALA A 321 -9.40 4.84 -25.42
N ALA A 322 -10.21 5.90 -25.58
CA ALA A 322 -9.90 7.01 -26.48
C ALA A 322 -8.72 7.84 -25.97
N LEU A 323 -8.66 8.11 -24.66
CA LEU A 323 -7.55 8.83 -24.04
C LEU A 323 -6.24 8.02 -24.06
N MET A 324 -6.31 6.71 -23.84
CA MET A 324 -5.14 5.82 -23.90
C MET A 324 -4.45 5.86 -25.27
N LYS A 325 -5.22 5.89 -26.37
CA LYS A 325 -4.66 6.00 -27.74
C LYS A 325 -3.73 7.20 -27.90
N ARG A 326 -4.02 8.32 -27.22
CA ARG A 326 -3.20 9.55 -27.24
C ARG A 326 -1.95 9.44 -26.36
N THR A 327 -2.02 8.74 -25.23
CA THR A 327 -0.86 8.52 -24.35
C THR A 327 0.18 7.58 -24.98
N TYR A 328 -0.24 6.64 -25.83
CA TYR A 328 0.67 5.72 -26.53
C TYR A 328 1.54 6.36 -27.62
N GLU A 329 1.22 7.55 -28.11
CA GLU A 329 2.07 8.24 -29.10
C GLU A 329 3.26 9.00 -28.45
N ASN A 330 3.29 9.14 -27.12
CA ASN A 330 4.29 10.00 -26.44
C ASN A 330 5.14 9.31 -25.36
N VAL A 331 5.03 8.00 -25.15
CA VAL A 331 5.82 7.31 -24.10
C VAL A 331 6.20 5.89 -24.55
N GLU A 332 7.47 5.66 -24.84
CA GLU A 332 8.08 4.34 -25.09
C GLU A 332 8.34 3.52 -23.80
N ASP A 333 7.64 3.80 -22.70
CA ASP A 333 7.85 3.11 -21.43
C ASP A 333 6.67 2.22 -21.02
N SER A 334 6.99 0.92 -21.05
CA SER A 334 6.62 -0.10 -20.07
C SER A 334 5.14 -0.37 -19.78
N HIS A 335 4.75 -1.58 -20.16
CA HIS A 335 3.67 -2.43 -19.62
C HIS A 335 3.05 -1.95 -18.29
N THR A 336 2.07 -1.05 -18.37
CA THR A 336 1.02 -0.94 -17.36
C THR A 336 -0.30 -0.98 -18.11
N THR A 337 -0.90 -2.17 -18.13
CA THR A 337 -2.28 -2.40 -18.56
C THR A 337 -3.27 -1.87 -17.51
N ASP A 338 -2.92 -0.77 -16.84
CA ASP A 338 -3.74 -0.19 -15.79
C ASP A 338 -4.67 0.86 -16.41
N PRO A 339 -5.98 0.81 -16.13
CA PRO A 339 -6.91 1.81 -16.59
C PRO A 339 -6.50 3.19 -16.04
N LEU A 340 -6.44 4.20 -16.92
CA LEU A 340 -6.22 5.60 -16.56
C LEU A 340 -7.10 5.97 -15.35
N SER A 341 -6.47 6.48 -14.29
CA SER A 341 -7.18 6.98 -13.12
C SER A 341 -8.18 8.07 -13.54
N PRO A 342 -9.42 8.10 -13.02
CA PRO A 342 -10.43 9.09 -13.39
C PRO A 342 -9.94 10.54 -13.24
N LYS A 343 -9.09 10.81 -12.24
CA LYS A 343 -8.49 12.13 -12.02
C LYS A 343 -7.51 12.52 -13.12
N ARG A 344 -6.74 11.54 -13.64
CA ARG A 344 -5.82 11.76 -14.75
C ARG A 344 -6.57 11.95 -16.06
N ALA A 345 -7.64 11.19 -16.28
CA ALA A 345 -8.51 11.33 -17.44
C ALA A 345 -9.14 12.75 -17.51
N LEU A 346 -9.70 13.24 -16.39
CA LEU A 346 -10.24 14.61 -16.32
C LEU A 346 -9.17 15.66 -16.59
N HIS A 347 -7.97 15.52 -16.01
CA HIS A 347 -6.89 16.47 -16.25
C HIS A 347 -6.45 16.53 -17.72
N VAL A 348 -6.37 15.38 -18.40
CA VAL A 348 -6.04 15.33 -19.84
C VAL A 348 -7.16 15.94 -20.67
N ILE A 349 -8.43 15.78 -20.28
CA ILE A 349 -9.57 16.44 -20.93
C ILE A 349 -9.50 17.96 -20.73
N ASP A 350 -9.17 18.44 -19.52
CA ASP A 350 -9.02 19.87 -19.25
C ASP A 350 -7.86 20.49 -20.06
N GLU A 351 -6.72 19.80 -20.16
CA GLU A 351 -5.60 20.20 -21.03
C GLU A 351 -6.03 20.26 -22.49
N LEU A 352 -6.85 19.30 -22.94
CA LEU A 352 -7.41 19.24 -24.29
C LEU A 352 -8.32 20.42 -24.59
N VAL A 353 -9.25 20.72 -23.67
CA VAL A 353 -10.18 21.84 -23.79
C VAL A 353 -9.42 23.17 -23.75
N ALA A 354 -8.39 23.28 -22.90
CA ALA A 354 -7.52 24.46 -22.87
C ALA A 354 -6.73 24.62 -24.18
N PHE A 355 -6.19 23.54 -24.72
CA PHE A 355 -5.47 23.54 -26.00
C PHE A 355 -6.40 23.92 -27.17
N GLU A 356 -7.60 23.35 -27.22
CA GLU A 356 -8.61 23.68 -28.23
C GLU A 356 -9.01 25.16 -28.12
N SER A 357 -9.22 25.66 -26.91
CA SER A 357 -9.54 27.07 -26.66
C SER A 357 -8.41 28.00 -27.12
N HIS A 358 -7.16 27.66 -26.81
CA HIS A 358 -5.98 28.42 -27.26
C HIS A 358 -5.84 28.39 -28.78
N PHE A 359 -6.01 27.22 -29.40
CA PHE A 359 -5.93 27.06 -30.85
C PHE A 359 -7.03 27.85 -31.58
N LEU A 360 -8.26 27.84 -31.04
CA LEU A 360 -9.37 28.64 -31.57
C LEU A 360 -9.09 30.15 -31.46
N GLN A 361 -8.50 30.59 -30.34
CA GLN A 361 -8.10 31.99 -30.15
C GLN A 361 -6.99 32.41 -31.12
N GLU A 362 -5.94 31.60 -31.29
CA GLU A 362 -4.89 31.86 -32.28
C GLU A 362 -5.48 31.93 -33.70
N ARG A 363 -6.35 30.98 -34.08
CA ARG A 363 -6.99 30.99 -35.40
C ARG A 363 -7.86 32.23 -35.61
N GLN A 364 -8.52 32.71 -34.57
CA GLN A 364 -9.24 34.00 -34.61
C GLN A 364 -8.28 35.18 -34.76
N MET A 365 -7.14 35.20 -34.04
CA MET A 365 -6.13 36.24 -34.20
C MET A 365 -5.51 36.25 -35.60
N TYR A 366 -5.21 35.08 -36.18
CA TYR A 366 -4.73 34.95 -37.56
C TYR A 366 -5.79 35.39 -38.57
N SER A 367 -7.05 35.04 -38.35
CA SER A 367 -8.16 35.50 -39.19
C SER A 367 -8.26 37.04 -39.16
N ILE A 368 -8.22 37.65 -37.97
CA ILE A 368 -8.23 39.10 -37.80
C ILE A 368 -6.99 39.74 -38.47
N ALA A 369 -5.81 39.15 -38.33
CA ALA A 369 -4.59 39.62 -38.97
C ALA A 369 -4.67 39.55 -40.50
N MET A 370 -5.15 38.44 -41.07
CA MET A 370 -5.37 38.26 -42.51
C MET A 370 -6.39 39.27 -43.05
N THR A 371 -7.48 39.50 -42.31
CA THR A 371 -8.49 40.50 -42.68
C THR A 371 -7.92 41.94 -42.67
N ASN A 372 -6.93 42.21 -41.80
CA ASN A 372 -6.24 43.49 -41.73
C ASN A 372 -5.16 43.64 -42.83
N VAL A 373 -4.53 42.54 -43.24
CA VAL A 373 -3.59 42.48 -44.39
C VAL A 373 -4.32 42.86 -45.68
N GLU A 374 -5.53 42.33 -45.89
CA GLU A 374 -6.34 42.60 -47.09
C GLU A 374 -6.87 44.05 -47.13
N LYS A 375 -7.11 44.67 -45.97
CA LYS A 375 -7.69 46.02 -45.89
C LYS A 375 -6.67 47.15 -45.89
N GLN A 376 -5.46 46.93 -45.37
CA GLN A 376 -4.40 47.95 -45.29
C GLN A 376 -2.98 47.34 -45.42
N PRO A 377 -2.55 46.95 -46.64
CA PRO A 377 -1.24 46.34 -46.85
C PRO A 377 -0.07 47.28 -46.50
N ASP A 378 -0.20 48.59 -46.79
CA ASP A 378 0.89 49.57 -46.59
C ASP A 378 1.23 49.80 -45.12
N VAL A 379 0.23 49.78 -44.24
CA VAL A 379 0.41 49.97 -42.79
C VAL A 379 1.11 48.75 -42.18
N LEU A 380 0.79 47.55 -42.67
CA LEU A 380 1.43 46.33 -42.20
C LEU A 380 2.89 46.26 -42.66
N VAL A 381 3.16 46.57 -43.93
CA VAL A 381 4.54 46.63 -44.46
C VAL A 381 5.36 47.67 -43.69
N HIS A 382 4.81 48.85 -43.43
CA HIS A 382 5.49 49.87 -42.62
C HIS A 382 5.77 49.39 -41.19
N LYS A 383 4.80 48.74 -40.53
CA LYS A 383 4.98 48.18 -39.18
C LYS A 383 5.97 47.01 -39.16
N MET A 384 5.99 46.15 -40.17
CA MET A 384 6.94 45.05 -40.31
C MET A 384 8.37 45.58 -40.53
N ILE A 385 8.53 46.59 -41.37
CA ILE A 385 9.83 47.25 -41.59
C ILE A 385 10.29 47.97 -40.32
N GLN A 386 9.36 48.61 -39.58
CA GLN A 386 9.66 49.23 -38.29
C GLN A 386 10.04 48.20 -37.22
N HIS A 387 9.38 47.05 -37.20
CA HIS A 387 9.71 45.95 -36.29
C HIS A 387 11.08 45.34 -36.63
N PHE A 388 11.37 45.09 -37.91
CA PHE A 388 12.69 44.64 -38.38
C PHE A 388 13.79 45.63 -37.98
N ARG A 389 13.53 46.93 -38.20
CA ARG A 389 14.45 48.01 -37.83
C ARG A 389 14.76 48.00 -36.33
N HIS A 390 13.76 47.76 -35.49
CA HIS A 390 13.96 47.64 -34.05
C HIS A 390 14.72 46.37 -33.66
N LEU A 391 14.35 45.22 -34.25
CA LEU A 391 14.89 43.90 -33.92
C LEU A 391 16.37 43.76 -34.31
N PHE A 392 16.78 44.39 -35.41
CA PHE A 392 18.17 44.39 -35.90
C PHE A 392 18.94 45.69 -35.59
N GLY A 393 18.36 46.59 -34.77
CA GLY A 393 19.03 47.80 -34.28
C GLY A 393 19.43 48.83 -35.35
N VAL A 394 18.71 48.86 -36.47
CA VAL A 394 19.00 49.76 -37.60
C VAL A 394 18.44 51.16 -37.30
N LYS A 395 19.24 52.21 -37.43
CA LYS A 395 18.81 53.57 -37.03
C LYS A 395 18.05 54.33 -38.13
N THR A 396 18.27 54.01 -39.41
CA THR A 396 17.69 54.71 -40.57
C THR A 396 17.00 53.72 -41.51
N MET A 397 15.99 54.18 -42.26
CA MET A 397 15.27 53.32 -43.23
C MET A 397 16.21 52.82 -44.35
N ASP A 398 17.17 53.65 -44.77
CA ASP A 398 18.17 53.28 -45.78
C ASP A 398 19.11 52.16 -45.31
N GLY A 399 19.28 51.99 -43.99
CA GLY A 399 20.09 50.92 -43.41
C GLY A 399 19.38 49.56 -43.33
N VAL A 400 18.07 49.50 -43.61
CA VAL A 400 17.29 48.26 -43.51
C VAL A 400 17.68 47.29 -44.61
N PHE A 401 17.78 47.74 -45.87
CA PHE A 401 18.17 46.89 -46.99
C PHE A 401 19.60 46.32 -46.88
N PRO A 402 20.63 47.13 -46.54
CA PRO A 402 21.96 46.61 -46.24
C PRO A 402 21.95 45.56 -45.13
N LYS A 403 21.16 45.77 -44.07
CA LYS A 403 21.09 44.83 -42.94
C LYS A 403 20.38 43.53 -43.31
N ILE A 404 19.35 43.58 -44.17
CA ILE A 404 18.72 42.38 -44.74
C ILE A 404 19.75 41.56 -45.52
N ASN A 405 20.57 42.20 -46.35
CA ASN A 405 21.61 41.52 -47.11
C ASN A 405 22.70 40.92 -46.21
N GLU A 406 23.10 41.63 -45.15
CA GLU A 406 24.05 41.11 -44.14
C GLU A 406 23.50 39.87 -43.43
N VAL A 407 22.22 39.90 -43.01
CA VAL A 407 21.55 38.75 -42.38
C VAL A 407 21.45 37.58 -43.37
N PHE A 408 21.14 37.84 -44.63
CA PHE A 408 21.09 36.82 -45.67
C PHE A 408 22.46 36.15 -45.88
N LEU A 409 23.53 36.94 -45.97
CA LEU A 409 24.89 36.43 -46.11
C LEU A 409 25.32 35.63 -44.88
N PHE A 410 25.06 36.15 -43.68
CA PHE A 410 25.38 35.45 -42.43
C PHE A 410 24.65 34.11 -42.31
N VAL A 411 23.36 34.06 -42.65
CA VAL A 411 22.58 32.80 -42.64
C VAL A 411 23.12 31.81 -43.68
N ASN A 412 23.50 32.28 -44.88
CA ASN A 412 24.12 31.41 -45.87
C ASN A 412 25.50 30.90 -45.44
N GLU A 413 26.33 31.75 -44.82
CA GLU A 413 27.62 31.33 -44.26
C GLU A 413 27.43 30.32 -43.13
N MET A 414 26.46 30.54 -42.23
CA MET A 414 26.13 29.59 -41.17
C MET A 414 25.58 28.27 -41.72
N ASN A 415 24.72 28.30 -42.74
CA ASN A 415 24.21 27.10 -43.39
C ASN A 415 25.33 26.32 -44.10
N ASN A 416 26.28 27.03 -44.74
CA ASN A 416 27.46 26.42 -45.33
C ASN A 416 28.39 25.83 -44.26
N ALA A 417 28.61 26.53 -43.15
CA ALA A 417 29.39 26.02 -42.02
C ALA A 417 28.72 24.78 -41.39
N LEU A 418 27.40 24.78 -41.21
CA LEU A 418 26.64 23.62 -40.77
C LEU A 418 26.72 22.47 -41.78
N ALA A 419 26.69 22.75 -43.08
CA ALA A 419 26.88 21.74 -44.11
C ALA A 419 28.28 21.12 -44.05
N SER A 420 29.33 21.93 -43.86
CA SER A 420 30.70 21.45 -43.65
C SER A 420 30.87 20.65 -42.36
N ILE A 421 30.23 21.07 -41.26
CA ILE A 421 30.21 20.31 -40.00
C ILE A 421 29.49 18.98 -40.18
N LYS A 422 28.36 18.97 -40.89
CA LYS A 422 27.59 17.76 -41.21
C LYS A 422 28.40 16.78 -42.08
N GLU A 423 29.18 17.31 -43.02
CA GLU A 423 30.09 16.54 -43.87
C GLU A 423 31.29 15.99 -43.09
N ALA A 424 31.90 16.78 -42.20
CA ALA A 424 32.99 16.35 -41.32
C ALA A 424 32.55 15.28 -40.30
N LEU A 425 31.30 15.32 -39.87
CA LEU A 425 30.70 14.34 -38.96
C LEU A 425 30.10 13.11 -39.68
N ASN A 426 30.27 12.99 -41.01
CA ASN A 426 29.71 11.91 -41.84
C ASN A 426 28.19 11.69 -41.64
N LEU A 427 27.47 12.73 -41.23
CA LEU A 427 26.03 12.72 -41.13
C LEU A 427 25.50 12.81 -42.56
N ARG A 428 25.28 11.64 -43.19
CA ARG A 428 24.82 11.46 -44.58
C ARG A 428 23.98 12.66 -45.03
N LYS A 429 24.35 13.25 -46.19
CA LYS A 429 23.56 14.26 -46.91
C LYS A 429 22.15 13.70 -47.10
N SER A 430 21.27 13.95 -46.12
CA SER A 430 19.87 13.56 -46.19
C SER A 430 19.31 14.26 -47.42
N SER A 431 19.10 13.47 -48.46
CA SER A 431 18.75 13.90 -49.80
C SER A 431 17.37 14.53 -49.77
N ILE A 432 17.31 15.84 -49.97
CA ILE A 432 16.07 16.50 -50.35
C ILE A 432 15.93 16.32 -51.87
N VAL A 433 15.28 15.20 -52.23
CA VAL A 433 14.45 14.93 -53.43
C VAL A 433 15.18 14.59 -54.76
N PRO A 434 14.69 13.66 -55.64
CA PRO A 434 13.42 12.92 -55.66
C PRO A 434 13.56 11.38 -55.65
N CYS A 435 12.95 10.74 -54.64
CA CYS A 435 12.47 9.36 -54.76
C CYS A 435 10.93 9.34 -54.69
N CYS A 436 10.30 10.27 -55.40
CA CYS A 436 8.86 10.32 -55.59
C CYS A 436 8.53 9.75 -56.96
N LEU A 437 8.62 8.42 -57.13
CA LEU A 437 7.85 7.74 -58.18
C LEU A 437 7.28 6.37 -57.81
N GLN A 438 7.43 5.87 -56.57
CA GLN A 438 6.83 4.58 -56.21
C GLN A 438 6.48 4.53 -54.73
N THR A 439 5.48 5.31 -54.33
CA THR A 439 4.39 4.89 -53.42
C THR A 439 3.49 6.09 -53.13
N GLN A 440 2.46 6.23 -53.95
CA GLN A 440 1.28 7.01 -53.59
C GLN A 440 0.61 6.36 -52.36
N ARG A 441 0.58 7.05 -51.23
CA ARG A 441 -0.67 7.44 -50.54
C ARG A 441 -0.33 8.10 -49.20
N ASN A 442 -0.90 9.29 -49.02
CA ASN A 442 -1.08 10.03 -47.77
C ASN A 442 0.11 10.88 -47.31
N LEU A 443 0.05 12.17 -47.67
CA LEU A 443 0.73 13.24 -46.96
C LEU A 443 -0.19 14.47 -46.91
N PRO A 444 -0.53 15.03 -45.74
CA PRO A 444 -0.78 16.45 -45.62
C PRO A 444 0.52 17.20 -45.30
N ALA A 445 0.77 18.19 -46.15
CA ALA A 445 1.31 19.52 -45.88
C ALA A 445 2.60 19.72 -45.04
N ALA A 446 3.59 20.23 -45.77
CA ALA A 446 4.46 21.37 -45.42
C ALA A 446 5.61 21.12 -44.44
N THR A 447 6.71 20.65 -45.01
CA THR A 447 8.08 20.77 -44.49
C THR A 447 8.60 22.19 -44.66
N THR A 448 8.70 22.93 -43.55
CA THR A 448 9.75 23.95 -43.35
C THR A 448 10.51 23.55 -42.10
N ALA A 449 11.49 22.65 -42.25
CA ALA A 449 12.39 22.30 -41.17
C ALA A 449 13.25 23.53 -40.85
N SER A 450 12.83 24.26 -39.81
CA SER A 450 13.52 25.44 -39.31
C SER A 450 14.85 25.03 -38.67
N VAL A 451 15.89 25.86 -38.82
CA VAL A 451 17.24 25.71 -38.24
C VAL A 451 17.18 25.40 -36.72
N THR A 452 16.13 25.88 -36.05
CA THR A 452 15.84 25.54 -34.65
C THR A 452 15.60 24.05 -34.42
N SER A 453 14.93 23.31 -35.31
CA SER A 453 14.69 21.86 -35.09
C SER A 453 16.00 21.07 -35.19
N THR A 454 16.89 21.43 -36.11
CA THR A 454 18.20 20.79 -36.23
C THR A 454 19.14 21.10 -35.06
N LEU A 455 19.02 22.30 -34.46
CA LEU A 455 19.71 22.65 -33.22
C LEU A 455 19.05 21.98 -32.00
N GLN A 456 17.73 21.79 -32.02
CA GLN A 456 17.00 21.03 -31.01
C GLN A 456 17.41 19.56 -31.05
N ASP A 457 17.59 18.98 -32.23
CA ASP A 457 18.00 17.58 -32.45
C ASP A 457 19.47 17.35 -32.05
N LEU A 458 20.36 18.32 -32.29
CA LEU A 458 21.71 18.30 -31.76
C LEU A 458 21.73 18.48 -30.22
N ARG A 459 20.84 19.31 -29.68
CA ARG A 459 20.68 19.51 -28.25
C ARG A 459 20.11 18.27 -27.55
N THR A 460 19.14 17.58 -28.15
CA THR A 460 18.58 16.33 -27.62
C THR A 460 19.59 15.19 -27.74
N ALA A 461 20.38 15.12 -28.82
CA ALA A 461 21.49 14.18 -28.94
C ALA A 461 22.58 14.39 -27.87
N LEU A 462 22.84 15.65 -27.47
CA LEU A 462 23.75 15.98 -26.36
C LEU A 462 23.12 15.82 -24.97
N GLN A 463 21.78 15.88 -24.86
CA GLN A 463 21.04 15.74 -23.60
C GLN A 463 20.64 14.30 -23.26
N GLN A 464 20.79 13.34 -24.18
CA GLN A 464 20.57 11.90 -23.95
C GLN A 464 21.76 11.18 -23.27
N THR A 465 22.42 11.85 -22.33
CA THR A 465 23.16 11.16 -21.26
C THR A 465 22.39 11.37 -19.95
N PRO A 466 21.67 10.35 -19.45
CA PRO A 466 20.74 10.56 -18.35
C PRO A 466 21.48 10.77 -17.03
N SER A 467 21.39 11.98 -16.50
CA SER A 467 21.49 12.27 -15.07
C SER A 467 20.10 12.09 -14.45
N THR A 468 19.80 10.89 -13.98
CA THR A 468 18.64 10.63 -13.12
C THR A 468 19.10 10.55 -11.67
N ARG A 469 18.74 11.58 -10.90
CA ARG A 469 18.80 11.60 -9.44
C ARG A 469 17.43 11.21 -8.90
N PRO A 470 17.27 10.11 -8.14
CA PRO A 470 16.13 9.91 -7.29
C PRO A 470 16.44 10.44 -5.88
N THR A 471 15.56 11.27 -5.34
CA THR A 471 15.50 11.63 -3.93
C THR A 471 14.68 10.59 -3.18
N ASN A 472 15.33 9.71 -2.40
CA ASN A 472 15.13 9.59 -0.96
C ASN A 472 15.87 8.38 -0.36
N THR A 473 16.52 8.66 0.76
CA THR A 473 16.85 7.75 1.87
C THR A 473 17.66 6.50 1.57
N SER A 474 18.97 6.66 1.47
CA SER A 474 19.97 5.93 2.27
C SER A 474 21.33 6.56 1.99
N GLU A 475 22.02 7.04 3.02
CA GLU A 475 23.37 7.59 2.91
C GLU A 475 24.30 6.51 2.33
N SER A 476 24.62 6.64 1.05
CA SER A 476 25.65 5.83 0.40
C SER A 476 27.00 6.41 0.80
N TYR A 477 27.69 5.74 1.72
CA TYR A 477 29.03 6.10 2.15
C TYR A 477 30.02 5.82 1.02
N VAL A 478 30.46 6.87 0.31
CA VAL A 478 31.51 6.77 -0.71
C VAL A 478 32.87 6.93 -0.04
N VAL A 479 33.66 5.85 -0.07
CA VAL A 479 35.02 5.79 0.47
C VAL A 479 35.97 6.61 -0.41
N THR A 480 36.54 7.69 0.12
CA THR A 480 37.46 8.58 -0.59
C THR A 480 38.92 8.48 -0.12
N SER A 481 39.22 7.71 0.95
CA SER A 481 40.60 7.59 1.46
C SER A 481 41.03 6.17 1.85
N LYS A 482 42.34 5.88 1.79
CA LYS A 482 42.93 4.58 2.17
C LYS A 482 42.74 4.23 3.66
N SER A 483 42.49 5.22 4.53
CA SER A 483 42.16 5.03 5.95
C SER A 483 40.77 4.45 6.18
N ASP A 484 39.83 4.67 5.25
CA ASP A 484 38.45 4.20 5.39
C ASP A 484 38.31 2.70 5.10
N VAL A 485 39.26 2.11 4.36
CA VAL A 485 39.30 0.66 4.08
C VAL A 485 39.52 -0.15 5.36
N VAL A 486 40.27 0.40 6.33
CA VAL A 486 40.48 -0.20 7.65
C VAL A 486 39.21 -0.14 8.50
N GLY A 487 38.44 0.95 8.38
CA GLY A 487 37.13 1.10 9.00
C GLY A 487 36.10 0.11 8.44
N VAL A 488 36.05 -0.08 7.13
CA VAL A 488 35.13 -1.04 6.47
C VAL A 488 35.48 -2.48 6.82
N ALA A 489 36.78 -2.83 6.92
CA ALA A 489 37.21 -4.13 7.39
C ALA A 489 36.79 -4.38 8.86
N ALA A 490 36.95 -3.37 9.72
CA ALA A 490 36.51 -3.43 11.12
C ALA A 490 34.98 -3.55 11.25
N VAL A 491 34.22 -2.81 10.44
CA VAL A 491 32.74 -2.87 10.43
C VAL A 491 32.25 -4.21 9.89
N ARG A 492 32.88 -4.78 8.85
CA ARG A 492 32.59 -6.14 8.39
C ARG A 492 32.87 -7.18 9.47
N GLN A 493 33.99 -7.05 10.19
CA GLN A 493 34.33 -7.95 11.28
C GLN A 493 33.34 -7.82 12.45
N GLN A 494 32.92 -6.60 12.79
CA GLN A 494 31.87 -6.36 13.79
C GLN A 494 30.52 -6.94 13.35
N HIS A 495 30.12 -6.75 12.10
CA HIS A 495 28.89 -7.33 11.55
C HIS A 495 28.90 -8.87 11.57
N LEU A 496 30.04 -9.48 11.23
CA LEU A 496 30.21 -10.93 11.31
C LEU A 496 30.12 -11.43 12.77
N THR A 497 30.72 -10.70 13.70
CA THR A 497 30.66 -11.02 15.14
C THR A 497 29.24 -10.89 15.69
N LEU A 498 28.52 -9.83 15.33
CA LEU A 498 27.11 -9.61 15.71
C LEU A 498 26.19 -10.68 15.10
N THR A 499 26.44 -11.11 13.87
CA THR A 499 25.66 -12.17 13.21
C THR A 499 25.88 -13.52 13.89
N LYS A 500 27.12 -13.86 14.27
CA LYS A 500 27.41 -15.06 15.07
C LYS A 500 26.75 -14.97 16.45
N LEU A 501 26.81 -13.82 17.13
CA LEU A 501 26.14 -13.62 18.41
C LEU A 501 24.62 -13.79 18.31
N LYS A 502 24.02 -13.27 17.22
CA LYS A 502 22.59 -13.40 16.90
C LYS A 502 22.18 -14.85 16.71
N GLN A 503 23.01 -15.64 16.03
CA GLN A 503 22.77 -17.05 15.85
C GLN A 503 22.91 -17.85 17.16
N VAL A 504 23.92 -17.57 17.97
CA VAL A 504 24.17 -18.27 19.25
C VAL A 504 23.11 -17.92 20.32
N LEU A 505 22.64 -16.68 20.36
CA LEU A 505 21.61 -16.21 21.30
C LEU A 505 20.17 -16.38 20.77
N GLY A 506 20.01 -16.85 19.52
CA GLY A 506 18.72 -17.05 18.85
C GLY A 506 17.88 -15.77 18.68
N ALA A 507 18.52 -14.60 18.57
CA ALA A 507 17.84 -13.30 18.49
C ALA A 507 17.36 -12.99 17.06
N GLN A 508 16.19 -12.36 16.89
CA GLN A 508 15.67 -12.03 15.55
C GLN A 508 16.10 -10.63 15.08
N SER A 509 16.48 -9.75 16.00
CA SER A 509 17.00 -8.41 15.75
C SER A 509 18.30 -8.14 16.52
N THR A 510 19.07 -7.12 16.13
CA THR A 510 20.30 -6.72 16.83
C THR A 510 20.03 -6.11 18.20
N ASP A 511 18.86 -5.49 18.38
CA ASP A 511 18.45 -4.83 19.62
C ASP A 511 18.09 -5.84 20.72
N GLU A 512 17.77 -7.07 20.33
CA GLU A 512 17.49 -8.19 21.24
C GLU A 512 18.76 -8.88 21.79
N LEU A 513 19.95 -8.56 21.25
CA LEU A 513 21.20 -9.23 21.65
C LEU A 513 21.59 -8.93 23.11
N VAL A 514 21.52 -7.66 23.51
CA VAL A 514 21.91 -7.22 24.86
C VAL A 514 20.96 -7.79 25.92
N PRO A 515 19.62 -7.67 25.81
CA PRO A 515 18.69 -8.25 26.78
C PRO A 515 18.82 -9.78 26.93
N ARG A 516 19.06 -10.50 25.82
CA ARG A 516 19.22 -11.96 25.86
C ARG A 516 20.56 -12.39 26.45
N ALA A 517 21.64 -11.69 26.15
CA ALA A 517 22.94 -11.95 26.77
C ALA A 517 22.91 -11.70 28.28
N THR A 518 22.24 -10.65 28.74
CA THR A 518 22.03 -10.37 30.18
C THR A 518 21.24 -11.48 30.85
N ARG A 519 20.15 -11.95 30.22
CA ARG A 519 19.35 -13.06 30.74
C ARG A 519 20.11 -14.40 30.77
N LEU A 520 20.99 -14.64 29.80
CA LEU A 520 21.85 -15.84 29.77
C LEU A 520 22.93 -15.76 30.86
N MET A 521 23.52 -14.57 31.10
CA MET A 521 24.43 -14.35 32.23
C MET A 521 23.74 -14.52 33.59
N GLU A 522 22.49 -14.04 33.74
CA GLU A 522 21.69 -14.27 34.94
C GLU A 522 21.42 -15.77 35.16
N LEU A 523 21.03 -16.51 34.12
CA LEU A 523 20.82 -17.96 34.20
C LEU A 523 22.11 -18.73 34.52
N LEU A 524 23.25 -18.32 33.96
CA LEU A 524 24.55 -18.92 34.29
C LEU A 524 24.99 -18.59 35.72
N SER A 525 24.71 -17.37 36.21
CA SER A 525 25.00 -16.98 37.60
C SER A 525 24.13 -17.72 38.62
N LEU A 526 22.89 -18.06 38.25
CA LEU A 526 21.98 -18.89 39.04
C LEU A 526 22.40 -20.37 39.01
N SER A 527 22.88 -20.89 37.87
CA SER A 527 23.45 -22.24 37.78
C SER A 527 24.78 -22.40 38.52
N SER A 528 25.59 -21.35 38.65
CA SER A 528 26.82 -21.39 39.49
C SER A 528 26.54 -21.40 41.00
N MET A 529 25.30 -21.12 41.42
CA MET A 529 24.86 -21.20 42.82
C MET A 529 24.20 -22.54 43.16
N GLN A 530 24.12 -23.48 42.21
CA GLN A 530 23.42 -24.78 42.37
C GLN A 530 24.33 -26.02 42.25
N HIS A 531 25.66 -25.86 42.24
CA HIS A 531 26.58 -26.97 42.50
C HIS A 531 27.30 -26.75 43.84
N PRO A 532 27.31 -27.75 44.75
CA PRO A 532 27.85 -27.64 46.12
C PRO A 532 29.37 -27.47 46.16
#